data_AF-A0ABD2IYM4-F1
#
_entry.id   AF-A0ABD2IYM4-F1
#
_cell.length_a   1.000
_cell.length_b   1.000
_cell.length_c   1.000
_cell.angle_alpha   90.00
_cell.angle_beta   90.00
_cell.angle_gamma   90.00
#
_symmetry.space_group_name_H-M   'P 1'
#
loop_
_entity.id
_entity.type
_entity.pdbx_description
1 polymer ?
#
loop_
_entity_poly.entity_id
_entity_poly.type
_entity_poly.pdbx_seq_one_letter_code
_entity_poly.pdbx_strand_id
1 'polypeptide(L)'
;MVFACNSGLFYRNRLYLSHFRHAQRIGEQRHFADFYKGLGLELYGADCAEIFEGGGDAFFSDERTLWAGWGGPRTNRKAYEHIQKMGDFETVPCELVDPRFYHLDTCLCPVGTDSALWFPPAFSENTKKEVF
;
A
#
# COMPACT_ATOMS: atom_id res chain seq x y z
N MET A 1 -10.02 6.70 -14.73
CA MET A 1 -9.18 6.16 -13.66
C MET A 1 -8.70 7.31 -12.81
N VAL A 2 -9.40 7.62 -11.71
CA VAL A 2 -9.18 8.87 -10.93
C VAL A 2 -8.51 8.65 -9.58
N PHE A 3 -8.60 7.44 -9.02
CA PHE A 3 -7.93 7.07 -7.76
C PHE A 3 -6.49 6.60 -8.03
N ALA A 4 -5.64 7.53 -8.43
CA ALA A 4 -4.24 7.28 -8.79
C ALA A 4 -3.37 6.84 -7.60
N CYS A 5 -3.82 7.08 -6.36
CA CYS A 5 -3.19 6.56 -5.15
C CYS A 5 -2.99 5.04 -5.23
N ASN A 6 -3.95 4.32 -5.82
CA ASN A 6 -3.90 2.86 -5.92
C ASN A 6 -3.13 2.33 -7.14
N SER A 7 -2.34 3.17 -7.80
CA SER A 7 -1.59 2.77 -8.99
C SER A 7 -0.37 1.90 -8.67
N GLY A 8 0.19 2.09 -7.47
CA GLY A 8 1.33 1.37 -6.96
C GLY A 8 1.90 2.02 -5.72
N LEU A 9 3.03 1.49 -5.24
CA LEU A 9 3.81 2.04 -4.15
C LEU A 9 5.17 2.49 -4.67
N PHE A 10 5.49 3.76 -4.42
CA PHE A 10 6.77 4.34 -4.80
C PHE A 10 7.81 4.12 -3.72
N TYR A 11 9.03 3.79 -4.15
CA TYR A 11 10.21 3.83 -3.30
C TYR A 11 11.41 4.26 -4.15
N ARG A 12 11.89 5.50 -3.93
CA ARG A 12 12.96 6.13 -4.74
C ARG A 12 12.60 6.14 -6.24
N ASN A 13 13.41 5.54 -7.12
CA ASN A 13 13.13 5.44 -8.56
C ASN A 13 12.35 4.18 -8.97
N ARG A 14 11.82 3.44 -7.99
CA ARG A 14 11.12 2.17 -8.18
C ARG A 14 9.64 2.33 -7.89
N LEU A 15 8.82 1.57 -8.60
CA LEU A 15 7.39 1.44 -8.33
C LEU A 15 7.01 -0.03 -8.20
N TYR A 16 6.39 -0.42 -7.08
CA TYR A 16 5.65 -1.67 -7.02
C TYR A 16 4.26 -1.46 -7.61
N LEU A 17 4.00 -2.06 -8.77
CA LEU A 17 2.74 -1.91 -9.47
C LEU A 17 1.61 -2.59 -8.69
N SER A 18 0.44 -1.95 -8.62
CA SER A 18 -0.73 -2.56 -8.01
C SER A 18 -1.29 -3.71 -8.83
N HIS A 19 -1.77 -4.74 -8.13
CA HIS A 19 -2.55 -5.85 -8.65
C HIS A 19 -3.90 -5.83 -7.94
N PHE A 20 -4.93 -5.34 -8.63
CA PHE A 20 -6.25 -5.09 -8.05
C PHE A 20 -7.03 -6.37 -7.78
N ARG A 21 -7.77 -6.41 -6.67
CA ARG A 21 -8.63 -7.57 -6.35
C ARG A 21 -9.79 -7.73 -7.33
N HIS A 22 -10.39 -6.60 -7.69
CA HIS A 22 -11.67 -6.55 -8.35
C HIS A 22 -11.50 -6.34 -9.85
N ALA A 23 -12.17 -7.19 -10.65
CA ALA A 23 -12.08 -7.17 -12.12
C ALA A 23 -12.36 -5.80 -12.75
N GLN A 24 -13.19 -4.99 -12.10
CA GLN A 24 -13.54 -3.64 -12.51
C GLN A 24 -12.32 -2.70 -12.56
N ARG A 25 -11.26 -2.97 -11.78
CA ARG A 25 -10.03 -2.18 -11.75
C ARG A 25 -8.82 -2.87 -12.35
N ILE A 26 -8.85 -4.19 -12.61
CA ILE A 26 -7.70 -4.91 -13.20
C ILE A 26 -7.22 -4.25 -14.51
N GLY A 27 -8.15 -3.74 -15.34
CA GLY A 27 -7.81 -3.04 -16.59
C GLY A 27 -7.00 -1.75 -16.41
N GLU A 28 -6.97 -1.18 -15.20
CA GLU A 28 -6.18 0.02 -14.85
C GLU A 28 -4.67 -0.27 -14.84
N GLN A 29 -4.28 -1.48 -14.45
CA GLN A 29 -2.89 -1.87 -14.20
C GLN A 29 -1.99 -1.63 -15.42
N ARG A 30 -2.47 -1.96 -16.64
CA ARG A 30 -1.70 -1.72 -17.88
C ARG A 30 -1.44 -0.24 -18.12
N HIS A 31 -2.42 0.61 -17.84
CA HIS A 31 -2.31 2.05 -18.07
C HIS A 31 -1.32 2.70 -17.11
N PHE A 32 -1.32 2.25 -15.85
CA PHE A 32 -0.29 2.65 -14.88
C PHE A 32 1.10 2.14 -15.29
N ALA A 33 1.23 0.87 -15.67
CA ALA A 33 2.50 0.30 -16.10
C ALA A 33 3.11 1.06 -17.28
N ASP A 34 2.32 1.34 -18.32
CA ASP A 34 2.78 2.07 -19.51
C ASP A 34 3.19 3.51 -19.16
N PHE A 35 2.40 4.19 -18.31
CA PHE A 35 2.70 5.55 -17.87
C PHE A 35 4.03 5.62 -17.11
N TYR A 36 4.24 4.74 -16.12
CA TYR A 36 5.44 4.77 -15.28
C TYR A 36 6.69 4.26 -15.99
N LYS A 37 6.56 3.31 -16.92
CA LYS A 37 7.65 2.96 -17.85
C LYS A 37 8.05 4.16 -18.70
N GLY A 38 7.07 4.93 -19.19
CA GLY A 38 7.32 6.16 -19.95
C GLY A 38 8.06 7.24 -19.16
N LEU A 39 7.94 7.24 -17.82
CA LEU A 39 8.70 8.10 -16.92
C LEU A 39 10.09 7.56 -16.55
N GLY A 40 10.47 6.36 -17.02
CA GLY A 40 11.75 5.74 -16.73
C GLY A 40 11.86 5.09 -15.35
N LEU A 41 10.73 4.79 -14.69
CA LEU A 41 10.72 4.10 -13.40
C LEU A 41 10.96 2.60 -13.56
N GLU A 42 11.65 2.01 -12.59
CA GLU A 42 11.83 0.56 -12.50
C GLU A 42 10.57 -0.07 -11.90
N LEU A 43 9.88 -0.93 -12.67
CA LEU A 43 8.64 -1.55 -12.22
C LEU A 43 8.88 -2.91 -11.54
N TYR A 44 8.29 -3.07 -10.37
CA TYR A 44 8.23 -4.29 -9.56
C TYR A 44 6.80 -4.80 -9.48
N GLY A 45 6.64 -6.07 -9.09
CA GLY A 45 5.33 -6.65 -8.80
C GLY A 45 4.47 -7.04 -10.01
N ALA A 46 4.88 -6.71 -11.24
CA ALA A 46 4.13 -7.04 -12.46
C ALA A 46 3.89 -8.55 -12.64
N ASP A 47 4.85 -9.38 -12.22
CA ASP A 47 4.75 -10.85 -12.27
C ASP A 47 4.24 -11.47 -10.96
N CYS A 48 3.85 -10.65 -9.98
CA CYS A 48 3.40 -11.12 -8.67
C CYS A 48 1.90 -11.41 -8.68
N ALA A 49 1.52 -12.64 -8.31
CA ALA A 49 0.13 -13.04 -8.20
C ALA A 49 -0.58 -12.45 -6.97
N GLU A 50 0.18 -11.93 -5.99
CA GLU A 50 -0.39 -11.38 -4.76
C GLU A 50 -1.11 -10.06 -5.05
N ILE A 51 -2.30 -9.93 -4.47
CA ILE A 51 -3.13 -8.74 -4.61
C ILE A 51 -2.57 -7.63 -3.71
N PHE A 52 -2.38 -6.46 -4.29
CA PHE A 52 -1.84 -5.28 -3.63
C PHE A 52 -2.39 -4.01 -4.29
N GLU A 53 -2.99 -3.12 -3.50
CA GLU A 53 -3.66 -1.92 -4.01
C GLU A 53 -2.92 -0.60 -3.74
N GLY A 54 -1.59 -0.66 -3.67
CA GLY A 54 -0.70 0.50 -3.82
C GLY A 54 -0.75 1.47 -2.64
N GLY A 55 -0.59 2.76 -2.96
CA GLY A 55 -0.61 3.88 -2.01
C GLY A 55 -1.82 3.93 -1.08
N GLY A 56 -2.94 3.29 -1.45
CA GLY A 56 -4.13 3.23 -0.60
C GLY A 56 -3.96 2.28 0.58
N ASP A 57 -3.19 1.19 0.41
CA ASP A 57 -2.92 0.23 1.48
C ASP A 57 -1.52 0.36 2.07
N ALA A 58 -0.61 1.05 1.41
CA ALA A 58 0.73 1.21 1.93
C ALA A 58 1.35 2.55 1.56
N PHE A 59 2.03 3.19 2.50
CA PHE A 59 2.75 4.43 2.27
C PHE A 59 3.93 4.57 3.21
N PHE A 60 4.92 5.34 2.77
CA PHE A 60 6.09 5.67 3.56
C PHE A 60 5.83 6.94 4.38
N SER A 61 6.07 6.90 5.70
CA SER A 61 6.13 8.15 6.51
C SER A 61 7.48 8.84 6.39
N ASP A 62 8.52 8.06 6.10
CA ASP A 62 9.88 8.49 5.83
C ASP A 62 10.60 7.46 4.93
N GLU A 63 11.89 7.64 4.65
CA GLU A 63 12.64 6.74 3.76
C GLU A 63 12.85 5.31 4.29
N ARG A 64 12.55 5.06 5.57
CA ARG A 64 12.83 3.81 6.30
C ARG A 64 11.59 3.15 6.86
N THR A 65 10.43 3.82 6.94
CA THR A 65 9.23 3.23 7.55
C THR A 65 8.07 3.17 6.57
N LEU A 66 7.72 1.94 6.18
CA LEU A 66 6.54 1.61 5.37
C LEU A 66 5.38 1.19 6.27
N TRP A 67 4.29 1.93 6.24
CA TRP A 67 3.01 1.52 6.85
C TRP A 67 2.27 0.61 5.88
N ALA A 68 1.80 -0.54 6.35
CA ALA A 68 1.35 -1.65 5.50
C ALA A 68 0.02 -2.25 5.96
N GLY A 69 -1.07 -1.80 5.34
CA GLY A 69 -2.44 -2.23 5.57
C GLY A 69 -2.72 -3.65 5.06
N TRP A 70 -3.38 -4.47 5.88
CA TRP A 70 -3.85 -5.81 5.48
C TRP A 70 -5.09 -6.21 6.30
N GLY A 71 -5.61 -7.41 6.08
CA GLY A 71 -6.78 -7.94 6.81
C GLY A 71 -8.11 -7.52 6.21
N GLY A 72 -8.16 -6.32 5.62
CA GLY A 72 -9.26 -5.84 4.78
C GLY A 72 -9.35 -6.56 3.42
N PRO A 73 -10.34 -6.19 2.59
CA PRO A 73 -10.64 -6.90 1.35
C PRO A 73 -9.70 -6.52 0.20
N ARG A 74 -8.65 -5.72 0.38
CA ARG A 74 -7.87 -5.18 -0.74
C ARG A 74 -6.50 -5.83 -0.86
N THR A 75 -5.61 -5.66 0.11
CA THR A 75 -4.24 -6.19 0.02
C THR A 75 -4.02 -7.50 0.79
N ASN A 76 -3.31 -8.45 0.16
CA ASN A 76 -2.83 -9.67 0.82
C ASN A 76 -1.56 -9.35 1.63
N ARG A 77 -1.49 -9.81 2.89
CA ARG A 77 -0.30 -9.60 3.76
C ARG A 77 1.01 -10.10 3.12
N LYS A 78 0.96 -11.17 2.32
CA LYS A 78 2.13 -11.73 1.61
C LYS A 78 2.73 -10.79 0.56
N ALA A 79 1.96 -9.84 0.03
CA ALA A 79 2.49 -8.86 -0.92
C ALA A 79 3.65 -8.07 -0.32
N TYR A 80 3.64 -7.84 1.00
CA TYR A 80 4.69 -7.11 1.70
C TYR A 80 6.04 -7.83 1.70
N GLU A 81 6.07 -9.17 1.65
CA GLU A 81 7.31 -9.93 1.50
C GLU A 81 7.99 -9.67 0.14
N HIS A 82 7.19 -9.39 -0.89
CA HIS A 82 7.70 -9.02 -2.21
C HIS A 82 8.08 -7.54 -2.28
N ILE A 83 7.29 -6.66 -1.67
CA ILE A 83 7.56 -5.22 -1.59
C ILE A 83 8.87 -4.96 -0.83
N GLN A 84 9.15 -5.73 0.22
CA GLN A 84 10.40 -5.63 0.99
C GLN A 84 11.66 -5.80 0.13
N LYS A 85 11.56 -6.45 -1.04
CA LYS A 85 12.68 -6.60 -1.99
C LYS A 85 13.03 -5.32 -2.73
N MET A 86 12.18 -4.28 -2.66
CA MET A 86 12.43 -2.99 -3.28
C MET A 86 13.53 -2.20 -2.58
N GLY A 87 13.86 -2.49 -1.32
CA GLY A 87 14.84 -1.70 -0.59
C GLY A 87 15.03 -2.12 0.85
N ASP A 88 15.73 -1.24 1.57
CA ASP A 88 16.04 -1.41 3.00
C ASP A 88 15.18 -0.42 3.80
N PHE A 89 14.04 -0.92 4.27
CA PHE A 89 13.08 -0.20 5.10
C PHE A 89 12.36 -1.19 6.01
N GLU A 90 11.83 -0.72 7.12
CA GLU A 90 11.00 -1.49 8.03
C GLU A 90 9.53 -1.42 7.58
N THR A 91 8.86 -2.57 7.62
CA THR A 91 7.43 -2.66 7.35
C THR A 91 6.67 -2.73 8.66
N VAL A 92 5.78 -1.77 8.90
CA VAL A 92 4.86 -1.69 10.04
C VAL A 92 3.51 -2.27 9.63
N PRO A 93 3.15 -3.49 10.05
CA PRO A 93 1.92 -4.13 9.64
C PRO A 93 0.71 -3.56 10.38
N CYS A 94 -0.29 -3.10 9.63
CA CYS A 94 -1.54 -2.54 10.16
C CYS A 94 -2.73 -3.42 9.75
N GLU A 95 -3.28 -4.21 10.68
CA GLU A 95 -4.44 -5.06 10.42
C GLU A 95 -5.74 -4.25 10.53
N LEU A 96 -6.44 -4.13 9.41
CA LEU A 96 -7.73 -3.47 9.26
C LEU A 96 -8.86 -4.47 9.54
N VAL A 97 -9.81 -4.09 10.39
CA VAL A 97 -10.93 -4.95 10.82
C VAL A 97 -12.30 -4.36 10.51
N ASP A 98 -12.39 -3.06 10.22
CA ASP A 98 -13.65 -2.40 9.86
C ASP A 98 -13.82 -2.34 8.33
N PRO A 99 -14.85 -2.99 7.75
CA PRO A 99 -15.03 -3.05 6.30
C PRO A 99 -15.29 -1.68 5.63
N ARG A 100 -15.65 -0.65 6.41
CA ARG A 100 -15.83 0.72 5.89
C ARG A 100 -14.49 1.39 5.56
N PHE A 101 -13.43 0.98 6.26
CA PHE A 101 -12.06 1.47 6.10
C PHE A 101 -11.22 0.40 5.41
N TYR A 102 -11.58 0.10 4.16
CA TYR A 102 -11.05 -1.04 3.40
C TYR A 102 -9.67 -0.80 2.79
N HIS A 103 -9.17 0.43 2.84
CA HIS A 103 -7.82 0.86 2.49
C HIS A 103 -7.22 1.59 3.68
N LEU A 104 -5.92 1.42 3.94
CA LEU A 104 -5.23 2.05 5.06
C LEU A 104 -5.35 3.59 5.04
N ASP A 105 -5.23 4.21 3.87
CA ASP A 105 -5.28 5.66 3.69
C ASP A 105 -6.64 6.30 4.09
N THR A 106 -7.69 5.48 4.25
CA THR A 106 -9.00 5.94 4.72
C THR A 106 -9.07 6.13 6.23
N CYS A 107 -8.14 5.54 6.99
CA CYS A 107 -8.16 5.55 8.45
C CYS A 107 -6.80 5.83 9.11
N LEU A 108 -5.72 6.03 8.35
CA LEU A 108 -4.41 6.44 8.82
C LEU A 108 -3.76 7.39 7.82
N CYS A 109 -3.28 8.53 8.32
CA CYS A 109 -2.59 9.54 7.54
C CYS A 109 -1.49 10.17 8.41
N PRO A 110 -0.21 9.83 8.18
CA PRO A 110 0.91 10.52 8.81
C PRO A 110 0.87 12.03 8.49
N VAL A 111 1.16 12.85 9.49
CA VAL A 111 1.21 14.31 9.40
C VAL A 111 2.55 14.78 9.97
N GLY A 112 3.43 15.28 9.09
CA GLY A 112 4.79 15.63 9.50
C GLY A 112 5.61 14.40 9.86
N THR A 113 6.52 14.55 10.83
CA THR A 113 7.50 13.51 11.18
C THR A 113 7.15 12.70 12.42
N ASP A 114 6.24 13.19 13.26
CA ASP A 114 5.98 12.64 14.60
C ASP A 114 4.50 12.56 14.96
N SER A 115 3.60 12.81 14.01
CA SER A 115 2.16 12.78 14.27
C SER A 115 1.40 12.07 13.14
N ALA A 116 0.19 11.60 13.44
CA ALA A 116 -0.70 11.02 12.46
C ALA A 116 -2.16 11.29 12.84
N LEU A 117 -3.00 11.50 11.82
CA LEU A 117 -4.44 11.38 11.94
C LEU A 117 -4.79 9.91 11.76
N TRP A 118 -5.49 9.32 12.71
CA TRP A 118 -5.90 7.93 12.61
C TRP A 118 -7.24 7.68 13.30
N PHE A 119 -7.94 6.62 12.86
CA PHE A 119 -9.21 6.19 13.43
C PHE A 119 -9.05 4.84 14.12
N PRO A 120 -8.84 4.81 15.45
CA PRO A 120 -8.50 3.58 16.18
C PRO A 120 -9.46 2.40 15.98
N PRO A 121 -10.79 2.58 15.90
CA PRO A 121 -11.71 1.46 15.70
C PRO A 121 -11.57 0.70 14.37
N ALA A 122 -10.83 1.24 13.39
CA ALA A 122 -10.55 0.52 12.14
C ALA A 122 -9.50 -0.59 12.28
N PHE A 123 -8.75 -0.62 13.39
CA PHE A 123 -7.58 -1.51 13.57
C PHE A 123 -7.85 -2.63 14.59
N SER A 124 -7.19 -3.77 14.40
CA SER A 124 -7.24 -4.87 15.37
C SER A 124 -6.64 -4.45 16.72
N GLU A 125 -7.05 -5.13 17.80
CA GLU A 125 -6.47 -4.90 19.14
C GLU A 125 -4.96 -5.13 19.18
N ASN A 126 -4.44 -6.02 18.32
CA ASN A 126 -3.00 -6.28 18.25
C ASN A 126 -2.26 -5.10 17.62
N THR A 127 -2.74 -4.62 16.45
CA THR A 127 -2.16 -3.42 15.81
C THR A 127 -2.21 -2.22 16.75
N LYS A 128 -3.30 -2.00 17.48
CA LYS A 128 -3.42 -0.90 18.44
C LYS A 128 -2.45 -0.96 19.63
N LYS A 129 -1.88 -2.13 19.95
CA LYS A 129 -0.94 -2.30 21.07
C LYS A 129 0.52 -2.30 20.64
N GLU A 130 0.79 -2.82 19.45
CA GLU A 130 2.15 -2.99 18.94
C GLU A 130 2.63 -1.80 18.12
N VAL A 131 1.70 -1.04 17.52
CA VAL A 131 2.02 0.04 16.57
C VAL A 131 1.71 1.42 17.12
N PHE A 132 0.65 1.56 17.92
CA PHE A 132 0.14 2.83 18.46
C PHE A 132 0.16 2.84 19.99
#